data_AF-A0A8H6YWA1-F1
#
_entry.id   AF-A0A8H6YWA1-F1
#
_cell.length_a   1.000
_cell.length_b   1.000
_cell.length_c   1.000
_cell.angle_alpha   90.00
_cell.angle_beta   90.00
_cell.angle_gamma   90.00
#
_symmetry.space_group_name_H-M   'P 1'
#
loop_
_entity.id
_entity.type
_entity.pdbx_description
1 polymer ?
#
loop_
_entity_poly.entity_id
_entity_poly.type
_entity_poly.pdbx_seq_one_letter_code
_entity_poly.pdbx_strand_id
1 'polypeptide(L)'
;MPALVDEGVFEATWAVVESQVTVAAAALLMHGMFLLTFVLALFLLLRNHTPAQRVLLFTAIILAMFAIVQVSLDAALVSVISSVLQIQMKEGMTERVVGLLDAFSTIYDVRLGAFAINNVIADGLFLYRCSMIWSSSRYAPVIVAIPLLLILTNTAIGFAAIYLVLDIRIPFAFALLTNLVLFGLTAGRIWNKRRAAAALLGITAHRRYTTTLEVVLESSLLYAICDILYISSITKSVPPFGAFQNICWGSLAQLVNILPMMIVVRVALARTPPPASTVSTSYKEVV
;
A
#
# COMPACT_ATOMS: atom_id res chain seq x y z
N MET A 1 -25.31 43.35 -8.63
CA MET A 1 -24.17 43.43 -7.70
C MET A 1 -23.74 42.01 -7.41
N PRO A 2 -22.51 41.59 -7.72
CA PRO A 2 -22.05 40.27 -7.31
C PRO A 2 -22.06 40.28 -5.78
N ALA A 3 -22.77 39.33 -5.17
CA ALA A 3 -22.73 39.11 -3.74
C ALA A 3 -21.25 38.99 -3.35
N LEU A 4 -20.81 39.80 -2.40
CA LEU A 4 -19.47 39.69 -1.82
C LEU A 4 -19.33 38.25 -1.34
N VAL A 5 -18.54 37.47 -2.07
CA VAL A 5 -18.16 36.12 -1.64
C VAL A 5 -17.46 36.31 -0.30
N ASP A 6 -17.98 35.67 0.74
CA ASP A 6 -17.35 35.70 2.06
C ASP A 6 -15.91 35.21 1.92
N GLU A 7 -14.94 36.12 2.11
CA GLU A 7 -13.51 35.86 1.89
C GLU A 7 -13.05 34.63 2.68
N GLY A 8 -13.59 34.43 3.90
CA GLY A 8 -13.25 33.28 4.72
C GLY A 8 -13.71 31.94 4.14
N VAL A 9 -14.89 31.90 3.51
CA VAL A 9 -15.43 30.67 2.89
C VAL A 9 -14.68 30.37 1.58
N PHE A 10 -14.28 31.40 0.85
CA PHE A 10 -13.43 31.23 -0.34
C PHE A 10 -12.06 30.66 0.03
N GLU A 11 -11.36 31.25 1.01
CA GLU A 11 -10.06 30.76 1.46
C GLU A 11 -10.11 29.31 1.96
N ALA A 12 -11.16 28.96 2.72
CA ALA A 12 -11.37 27.59 3.17
C ALA A 12 -11.55 26.61 2.00
N THR A 13 -12.38 26.97 1.01
CA THR A 13 -12.63 26.13 -0.17
C THR A 13 -11.38 25.98 -1.03
N TRP A 14 -10.64 27.07 -1.22
CA TRP A 14 -9.36 27.07 -1.93
C TRP A 14 -8.33 26.15 -1.26
N ALA A 15 -8.20 26.21 0.07
CA ALA A 15 -7.29 25.34 0.82
C ALA A 15 -7.62 23.85 0.63
N VAL A 16 -8.92 23.50 0.55
CA VAL A 16 -9.35 22.12 0.27
C VAL A 16 -9.00 21.72 -1.17
N VAL A 17 -9.19 22.61 -2.16
CA VAL A 17 -8.78 22.36 -3.55
C VAL A 17 -7.27 22.09 -3.61
N GLU A 18 -6.46 22.96 -3.02
CA GLU A 18 -4.99 22.83 -2.98
C GLU A 18 -4.57 21.50 -2.34
N SER A 19 -5.23 21.13 -1.24
CA SER A 19 -5.00 19.85 -0.56
C SER A 19 -5.30 18.66 -1.46
N GLN A 20 -6.46 18.62 -2.11
CA GLN A 20 -6.83 17.49 -2.96
C GLN A 20 -5.93 17.39 -4.20
N VAL A 21 -5.53 18.52 -4.78
CA VAL A 21 -4.57 18.54 -5.91
C VAL A 21 -3.22 17.98 -5.46
N THR A 22 -2.74 18.36 -4.27
CA THR A 22 -1.49 17.84 -3.71
C THR A 22 -1.55 16.33 -3.48
N VAL A 23 -2.65 15.84 -2.88
CA VAL A 23 -2.89 14.40 -2.68
C VAL A 23 -2.88 13.67 -4.02
N ALA A 24 -3.68 14.14 -4.99
CA ALA A 24 -3.82 13.49 -6.28
C ALA A 24 -2.51 13.47 -7.08
N ALA A 25 -1.71 14.54 -7.01
CA ALA A 25 -0.40 14.61 -7.65
C ALA A 25 0.58 13.58 -7.05
N ALA A 26 0.64 13.47 -5.72
CA ALA A 26 1.47 12.48 -5.04
C ALA A 26 1.02 11.05 -5.35
N ALA A 27 -0.29 10.80 -5.33
CA ALA A 27 -0.89 9.51 -5.67
C ALA A 27 -0.59 9.12 -7.13
N LEU A 28 -0.73 10.04 -8.08
CA LEU A 28 -0.46 9.78 -9.50
C LEU A 28 1.01 9.43 -9.75
N LEU A 29 1.93 10.14 -9.12
CA LEU A 29 3.37 9.87 -9.23
C LEU A 29 3.70 8.46 -8.73
N MET A 30 3.17 8.10 -7.55
CA MET A 30 3.39 6.79 -6.96
C MET A 30 2.67 5.68 -7.73
N HIS A 31 1.52 5.98 -8.33
CA HIS A 31 0.80 5.07 -9.21
C HIS A 31 1.64 4.74 -10.46
N GLY A 32 2.37 5.70 -11.02
CA GLY A 32 3.31 5.45 -12.11
C GLY A 32 4.38 4.40 -11.72
N MET A 33 4.95 4.51 -10.52
CA MET A 33 5.90 3.51 -10.01
C MET A 33 5.24 2.15 -9.77
N PHE A 34 4.01 2.14 -9.24
CA PHE A 34 3.23 0.92 -9.10
C PHE A 34 3.02 0.22 -10.46
N LEU A 35 2.61 0.95 -11.50
CA LEU A 35 2.40 0.39 -12.84
C LEU A 35 3.68 -0.27 -13.39
N LEU A 36 4.85 0.33 -13.19
CA LEU A 36 6.13 -0.27 -13.60
C LEU A 36 6.36 -1.61 -12.89
N THR A 37 6.15 -1.66 -11.58
CA THR A 37 6.31 -2.91 -10.81
C THR A 37 5.25 -3.96 -11.16
N PHE A 38 4.02 -3.53 -11.46
CA PHE A 38 2.93 -4.41 -11.88
C PHE A 38 3.19 -5.03 -13.25
N VAL A 39 3.61 -4.24 -14.24
CA VAL A 39 3.95 -4.75 -15.58
C VAL A 39 5.10 -5.75 -15.49
N LEU A 40 6.11 -5.47 -14.68
CA LEU A 40 7.21 -6.41 -14.42
C LEU A 40 6.71 -7.70 -13.76
N ALA A 41 5.83 -7.59 -12.76
CA ALA A 41 5.22 -8.75 -12.09
C ALA A 41 4.40 -9.60 -13.08
N LEU A 42 3.60 -8.95 -13.93
CA LEU A 42 2.78 -9.61 -14.94
C LEU A 42 3.63 -10.36 -15.95
N PHE A 43 4.66 -9.72 -16.50
CA PHE A 43 5.59 -10.35 -17.45
C PHE A 43 6.25 -11.61 -16.87
N LEU A 44 6.68 -11.56 -15.61
CA LEU A 44 7.33 -12.69 -14.94
C LEU A 44 6.36 -13.81 -14.56
N LEU A 45 5.13 -13.46 -14.15
CA LEU A 45 4.10 -14.43 -13.76
C LEU A 45 3.50 -15.15 -14.96
N LEU A 46 3.33 -14.49 -16.11
CA LEU A 46 2.79 -15.10 -17.31
C LEU A 46 3.74 -16.13 -17.95
N ARG A 47 5.04 -16.07 -17.62
CA ARG A 47 6.04 -16.99 -18.17
C ARG A 47 5.93 -18.42 -17.61
N ASN A 48 5.30 -18.62 -16.45
CA ASN A 48 5.30 -19.89 -15.73
C ASN A 48 3.89 -20.21 -15.18
N HIS A 49 3.43 -21.46 -15.34
CA HIS A 49 2.04 -21.84 -15.08
C HIS A 49 1.81 -22.65 -13.78
N THR A 50 2.54 -22.39 -12.70
CA THR A 50 2.33 -23.12 -11.44
C THR A 50 1.06 -22.66 -10.70
N PRO A 51 0.37 -23.51 -9.92
CA PRO A 51 -0.85 -23.14 -9.20
C PRO A 51 -0.61 -21.97 -8.22
N ALA A 52 0.55 -21.93 -7.57
CA ALA A 52 0.94 -20.81 -6.71
C ALA A 52 1.07 -19.48 -7.48
N GLN A 53 1.52 -19.51 -8.74
CA GLN A 53 1.60 -18.31 -9.58
C GLN A 53 0.22 -17.84 -10.03
N ARG A 54 -0.74 -18.74 -10.24
CA ARG A 54 -2.12 -18.35 -10.54
C ARG A 54 -2.72 -17.54 -9.39
N VAL A 55 -2.49 -17.97 -8.14
CA VAL A 55 -2.91 -17.23 -6.94
C VAL A 55 -2.24 -15.84 -6.89
N LEU A 56 -0.91 -15.79 -7.08
CA LEU A 56 -0.16 -14.52 -7.09
C LEU A 56 -0.60 -13.57 -8.21
N LEU A 57 -0.92 -14.11 -9.40
CA LEU A 57 -1.41 -13.36 -10.54
C LEU A 57 -2.80 -12.78 -10.26
N PHE A 58 -3.70 -13.60 -9.72
CA PHE A 58 -5.05 -13.16 -9.36
C PHE A 58 -5.00 -12.03 -8.32
N THR A 59 -4.19 -12.17 -7.26
CA THR A 59 -4.01 -11.10 -6.27
C THR A 59 -3.38 -9.85 -6.89
N ALA A 60 -2.39 -10.00 -7.77
CA ALA A 60 -1.77 -8.86 -8.45
C ALA A 60 -2.80 -8.07 -9.29
N ILE A 61 -3.67 -8.77 -10.03
CA ILE A 61 -4.74 -8.12 -10.81
C ILE A 61 -5.70 -7.37 -9.87
N ILE A 62 -6.10 -7.98 -8.76
CA ILE A 62 -6.98 -7.32 -7.77
C ILE A 62 -6.33 -6.05 -7.22
N LEU A 63 -5.07 -6.11 -6.78
CA LEU A 63 -4.35 -4.94 -6.27
C LEU A 63 -4.22 -3.85 -7.33
N ALA A 64 -4.02 -4.21 -8.60
CA ALA A 64 -3.99 -3.24 -9.70
C ALA A 64 -5.35 -2.58 -9.93
N MET A 65 -6.45 -3.34 -9.85
CA MET A 65 -7.80 -2.78 -9.94
C MET A 65 -8.04 -1.77 -8.81
N PHE A 66 -7.69 -2.10 -7.57
CA PHE A 66 -7.82 -1.16 -6.44
C PHE A 66 -6.92 0.07 -6.57
N ALA A 67 -5.69 -0.09 -7.05
CA ALA A 67 -4.80 1.04 -7.32
C ALA A 67 -5.39 2.04 -8.33
N ILE A 68 -6.03 1.52 -9.40
CA ILE A 68 -6.72 2.35 -10.41
C ILE A 68 -7.96 3.04 -9.81
N VAL A 69 -8.76 2.28 -9.03
CA VAL A 69 -9.94 2.84 -8.35
C VAL A 69 -9.54 4.00 -7.43
N GLN A 70 -8.45 3.87 -6.66
CA GLN A 70 -7.97 4.93 -5.78
C GLN A 70 -7.60 6.21 -6.53
N VAL A 71 -6.78 6.11 -7.60
CA VAL A 71 -6.42 7.28 -8.41
C VAL A 71 -7.65 7.92 -9.06
N SER A 72 -8.61 7.10 -9.49
CA SER A 72 -9.87 7.59 -10.08
C SER A 72 -10.70 8.37 -9.06
N LEU A 73 -10.75 7.92 -7.81
CA LEU A 73 -11.44 8.61 -6.72
C LEU A 73 -10.73 9.92 -6.33
N ASP A 74 -9.38 9.93 -6.30
CA ASP A 74 -8.62 11.17 -6.05
C ASP A 74 -8.86 12.22 -7.15
N ALA A 75 -8.88 11.79 -8.42
CA ALA A 75 -9.21 12.67 -9.54
C ALA A 75 -10.67 13.18 -9.47
N ALA A 76 -11.61 12.33 -9.07
CA ALA A 76 -13.01 12.72 -8.87
C ALA A 76 -13.16 13.77 -7.76
N LEU A 77 -12.47 13.61 -6.63
CA LEU A 77 -12.48 14.59 -5.53
C LEU A 77 -11.96 15.95 -5.98
N VAL A 78 -10.82 15.99 -6.71
CA VAL A 78 -10.28 17.22 -7.29
C VAL A 78 -11.29 17.88 -8.22
N SER A 79 -11.94 17.11 -9.08
CA SER A 79 -12.93 17.62 -10.03
C SER A 79 -14.16 18.22 -9.32
N VAL A 80 -14.68 17.54 -8.29
CA VAL A 80 -15.87 17.99 -7.56
C VAL A 80 -15.57 19.25 -6.76
N ILE A 81 -14.46 19.28 -6.01
CA ILE A 81 -14.12 20.47 -5.21
C ILE A 81 -13.76 21.68 -6.07
N SER A 82 -13.12 21.47 -7.22
CA SER A 82 -12.87 22.54 -8.20
C SER A 82 -14.18 23.08 -8.78
N SER A 83 -15.19 22.21 -8.99
CA SER A 83 -16.52 22.62 -9.44
C SER A 83 -17.27 23.42 -8.37
N VAL A 84 -17.13 23.04 -7.09
CA VAL A 84 -17.65 23.80 -5.94
C VAL A 84 -17.09 25.22 -5.96
N LEU A 85 -15.76 25.36 -6.04
CA LEU A 85 -15.11 26.67 -6.06
C LEU A 85 -15.60 27.53 -7.23
N GLN A 86 -15.68 26.98 -8.44
CA GLN A 86 -16.12 27.73 -9.63
C GLN A 86 -17.57 28.23 -9.53
N ILE A 87 -18.48 27.40 -9.03
CA ILE A 87 -19.89 27.78 -8.88
C ILE A 87 -20.04 28.78 -7.75
N GLN A 88 -19.37 28.56 -6.63
CA GLN A 88 -19.38 29.46 -5.48
C GLN A 88 -18.89 30.86 -5.86
N MET A 89 -17.84 30.98 -6.68
CA MET A 89 -17.35 32.29 -7.15
C MET A 89 -18.35 33.01 -8.07
N LYS A 90 -19.18 32.27 -8.83
CA LYS A 90 -20.13 32.85 -9.79
C LYS A 90 -21.48 33.19 -9.17
N GLU A 91 -21.99 32.29 -8.34
CA GLU A 91 -23.39 32.27 -7.88
C GLU A 91 -23.51 32.39 -6.35
N GLY A 92 -22.39 32.34 -5.61
CA GLY A 92 -22.39 32.27 -4.15
C GLY A 92 -22.80 30.89 -3.62
N MET A 93 -23.22 30.83 -2.35
CA MET A 93 -23.69 29.61 -1.71
C MET A 93 -25.11 29.28 -2.20
N THR A 94 -25.23 28.31 -3.10
CA THR A 94 -26.50 27.80 -3.64
C THR A 94 -26.77 26.36 -3.21
N GLU A 95 -28.02 25.89 -3.37
CA GLU A 95 -28.38 24.48 -3.13
C GLU A 95 -27.50 23.51 -3.93
N ARG A 96 -27.08 23.93 -5.14
CA ARG A 96 -26.16 23.18 -5.99
C ARG A 96 -24.77 23.02 -5.36
N VAL A 97 -24.25 24.06 -4.71
CA VAL A 97 -22.97 24.00 -3.99
C VAL A 97 -23.07 23.03 -2.81
N VAL A 98 -24.16 23.08 -2.05
CA VAL A 98 -24.41 22.15 -0.93
C VAL A 98 -24.48 20.71 -1.42
N GLY A 99 -25.20 20.44 -2.51
CA GLY A 99 -25.26 19.10 -3.10
C GLY A 99 -23.91 18.57 -3.61
N LEU A 100 -23.04 19.45 -4.11
CA LEU A 100 -21.68 19.07 -4.51
C LEU A 100 -20.77 18.81 -3.30
N LEU A 101 -20.93 19.54 -2.20
CA LEU A 101 -20.21 19.27 -0.94
C LEU A 101 -20.62 17.92 -0.33
N ASP A 102 -21.90 17.56 -0.41
CA ASP A 102 -22.39 16.25 0.01
C ASP A 102 -21.84 15.12 -0.87
N ALA A 103 -21.81 15.33 -2.19
CA ALA A 103 -21.15 14.41 -3.11
C ALA A 103 -19.64 14.28 -2.82
N PHE A 104 -18.96 15.38 -2.48
CA PHE A 104 -17.55 15.36 -2.07
C PHE A 104 -17.34 14.51 -0.81
N SER A 105 -18.16 14.70 0.22
CA SER A 105 -18.09 13.90 1.46
C SER A 105 -18.31 12.42 1.17
N THR A 106 -19.33 12.09 0.38
CA THR A 106 -19.65 10.70 0.02
C THR A 106 -18.49 10.04 -0.75
N ILE A 107 -17.90 10.73 -1.72
CA ILE A 107 -16.74 10.22 -2.48
C ILE A 107 -15.53 10.04 -1.55
N TYR A 108 -15.32 10.97 -0.61
CA TYR A 108 -14.24 10.90 0.36
C TYR A 108 -14.35 9.66 1.25
N ASP A 109 -15.55 9.35 1.75
CA ASP A 109 -15.81 8.16 2.56
C ASP A 109 -15.63 6.87 1.74
N VAL A 110 -16.10 6.85 0.50
CA VAL A 110 -15.87 5.73 -0.43
C VAL A 110 -14.38 5.53 -0.69
N ARG A 111 -13.59 6.61 -0.81
CA ARG A 111 -12.13 6.54 -0.95
C ARG A 111 -11.48 5.90 0.27
N LEU A 112 -11.87 6.29 1.48
CA LEU A 112 -11.36 5.68 2.72
C LEU A 112 -11.72 4.19 2.82
N GLY A 113 -12.96 3.84 2.47
CA GLY A 113 -13.41 2.45 2.43
C GLY A 113 -12.63 1.61 1.42
N ALA A 114 -12.41 2.12 0.21
CA ALA A 114 -11.61 1.47 -0.82
C ALA A 114 -10.16 1.26 -0.37
N PHE A 115 -9.57 2.25 0.31
CA PHE A 115 -8.25 2.11 0.93
C PHE A 115 -8.21 1.02 2.00
N ALA A 116 -9.19 0.99 2.91
CA ALA A 116 -9.27 -0.04 3.95
C ALA A 116 -9.36 -1.45 3.35
N ILE A 117 -10.23 -1.66 2.35
CA ILE A 117 -10.37 -2.96 1.67
C ILE A 117 -9.06 -3.35 0.98
N ASN A 118 -8.42 -2.40 0.29
CA ASN A 118 -7.16 -2.66 -0.38
C ASN A 118 -6.05 -3.07 0.61
N ASN A 119 -5.97 -2.39 1.75
CA ASN A 119 -5.03 -2.74 2.81
C ASN A 119 -5.26 -4.16 3.34
N VAL A 120 -6.51 -4.58 3.53
CA VAL A 120 -6.84 -5.96 3.94
C VAL A 120 -6.38 -6.99 2.91
N ILE A 121 -6.53 -6.70 1.62
CA ILE A 121 -6.08 -7.59 0.54
C ILE A 121 -4.55 -7.70 0.54
N ALA A 122 -3.85 -6.56 0.70
CA ALA A 122 -2.40 -6.52 0.80
C ALA A 122 -1.89 -7.33 2.00
N ASP A 123 -2.43 -7.07 3.20
CA ASP A 123 -2.10 -7.79 4.43
C ASP A 123 -2.43 -9.28 4.33
N GLY A 124 -3.55 -9.62 3.66
CA GLY A 124 -3.93 -11.00 3.36
C GLY A 124 -2.89 -11.73 2.50
N LEU A 125 -2.27 -11.05 1.53
CA LEU A 125 -1.18 -11.62 0.74
C LEU A 125 0.07 -11.89 1.59
N PHE A 126 0.42 -10.97 2.48
CA PHE A 126 1.52 -11.17 3.43
C PHE A 126 1.23 -12.35 4.36
N LEU A 127 0.01 -12.44 4.88
CA LEU A 127 -0.42 -13.54 5.75
C LEU A 127 -0.37 -14.89 5.02
N TYR A 128 -0.85 -14.95 3.77
CA TYR A 128 -0.77 -16.15 2.94
C TYR A 128 0.67 -16.63 2.74
N ARG A 129 1.60 -15.70 2.48
CA ARG A 129 3.03 -16.04 2.35
C ARG A 129 3.61 -16.51 3.67
N CYS A 130 3.27 -15.84 4.78
CA CYS A 130 3.69 -16.23 6.11
C CYS A 130 3.22 -17.66 6.43
N SER A 131 1.94 -17.98 6.17
CA SER A 131 1.38 -19.31 6.44
C SER A 131 2.07 -20.39 5.60
N MET A 132 2.38 -20.13 4.33
CA MET A 132 3.13 -21.05 3.47
C MET A 132 4.55 -21.31 4.01
N ILE A 133 5.26 -20.28 4.46
CA ILE A 133 6.63 -20.40 5.01
C ILE A 133 6.63 -21.17 6.34
N TRP A 134 5.59 -21.00 7.16
CA TRP A 134 5.47 -21.63 8.46
C TRP A 134 4.84 -23.03 8.43
N SER A 135 4.28 -23.47 7.30
CA SER A 135 3.54 -24.73 7.10
C SER A 135 4.19 -26.00 7.69
N SER A 136 5.51 -26.06 7.82
CA SER A 136 6.25 -27.22 8.37
C SER A 136 6.43 -27.20 9.91
N SER A 137 5.98 -26.15 10.62
CA SER A 137 6.17 -26.01 12.08
C SER A 137 4.91 -26.36 12.87
N ARG A 138 5.05 -27.06 14.00
CA ARG A 138 3.97 -27.30 14.98
C ARG A 138 3.35 -26.02 15.57
N TYR A 139 4.05 -24.89 15.51
CA TYR A 139 3.59 -23.58 15.99
C TYR A 139 2.94 -22.72 14.90
N ALA A 140 2.83 -23.22 13.67
CA ALA A 140 2.23 -22.50 12.55
C ALA A 140 0.85 -21.87 12.82
N PRO A 141 -0.13 -22.58 13.43
CA PRO A 141 -1.48 -22.01 13.59
C PRO A 141 -1.49 -20.81 14.55
N VAL A 142 -0.72 -20.86 15.64
CA VAL A 142 -0.64 -19.74 16.62
C VAL A 142 0.00 -18.52 15.99
N ILE A 143 1.07 -18.73 15.22
CA ILE A 143 1.83 -17.65 14.57
C ILE A 143 1.01 -16.97 13.46
N VAL A 144 0.10 -17.68 12.80
CA VAL A 144 -0.81 -17.13 11.79
C VAL A 144 -2.04 -16.48 12.45
N ALA A 145 -2.52 -17.01 13.58
CA ALA A 145 -3.67 -16.47 14.30
C ALA A 145 -3.43 -15.04 14.83
N ILE A 146 -2.23 -14.74 15.32
CA ILE A 146 -1.90 -13.41 15.87
C ILE A 146 -2.04 -12.30 14.80
N PRO A 147 -1.37 -12.38 13.62
CA PRO A 147 -1.57 -11.39 12.58
C PRO A 147 -2.98 -11.38 12.00
N LEU A 148 -3.67 -12.52 11.93
CA LEU A 148 -5.06 -12.56 11.49
C LEU A 148 -5.96 -11.72 12.40
N LEU A 149 -5.82 -11.87 13.72
CA LEU A 149 -6.56 -11.06 14.69
C LEU A 149 -6.22 -9.57 14.58
N LEU A 150 -4.94 -9.24 14.37
CA LEU A 150 -4.52 -7.86 14.15
C LEU A 150 -5.13 -7.25 12.87
N ILE A 151 -5.15 -8.00 11.76
CA ILE A 151 -5.78 -7.56 10.51
C ILE A 151 -7.27 -7.33 10.71
N LEU A 152 -7.98 -8.26 11.35
CA LEU A 152 -9.41 -8.12 11.63
C LEU A 152 -9.70 -6.91 12.53
N THR A 153 -8.86 -6.70 13.55
CA THR A 153 -8.98 -5.55 14.46
C THR A 153 -8.71 -4.24 13.73
N ASN A 154 -7.64 -4.17 12.95
CA ASN A 154 -7.30 -3.01 12.11
C ASN A 154 -8.43 -2.67 11.14
N THR A 155 -9.01 -3.69 10.48
CA THR A 155 -10.13 -3.52 9.55
C THR A 155 -11.36 -2.96 10.25
N ALA A 156 -11.75 -3.56 11.38
CA ALA A 156 -12.91 -3.12 12.15
C ALA A 156 -12.75 -1.68 12.64
N ILE A 157 -11.57 -1.34 13.18
CA ILE A 157 -11.26 0.03 13.62
C ILE A 157 -11.22 0.99 12.43
N GLY A 158 -10.68 0.59 11.28
CA GLY A 158 -10.63 1.41 10.07
C GLY A 158 -12.02 1.80 9.57
N PHE A 159 -12.95 0.84 9.50
CA PHE A 159 -14.34 1.15 9.16
C PHE A 159 -15.05 1.96 10.27
N ALA A 160 -14.83 1.62 11.54
CA ALA A 160 -15.39 2.38 12.65
C ALA A 160 -14.91 3.83 12.65
N ALA A 161 -13.68 4.11 12.22
CA ALA A 161 -13.15 5.47 12.11
C ALA A 161 -13.89 6.32 11.08
N ILE A 162 -14.38 5.71 9.98
CA ILE A 162 -15.19 6.40 8.96
C ILE A 162 -16.56 6.79 9.56
N TYR A 163 -17.25 5.87 10.25
CA TYR A 163 -18.61 6.12 10.75
C TYR A 163 -18.69 6.87 12.08
N LEU A 164 -17.75 6.61 12.99
CA LEU A 164 -17.73 7.16 14.35
C LEU A 164 -16.79 8.36 14.49
N VAL A 165 -16.19 8.82 13.38
CA VAL A 165 -15.24 9.96 13.34
C VAL A 165 -14.13 9.76 14.38
N LEU A 166 -13.60 8.54 14.46
CA LEU A 166 -12.49 8.24 15.35
C LEU A 166 -11.21 8.90 14.83
N ASP A 167 -10.28 9.11 15.75
CA ASP A 167 -8.96 9.59 15.41
C ASP A 167 -8.26 8.64 14.42
N ILE A 168 -7.97 9.15 13.23
CA ILE A 168 -7.36 8.39 12.14
C ILE A 168 -6.00 7.80 12.54
N ARG A 169 -5.33 8.33 13.57
CA ARG A 169 -4.07 7.78 14.09
C ARG A 169 -4.22 6.35 14.62
N ILE A 170 -5.40 5.98 15.11
CA ILE A 170 -5.64 4.66 15.71
C ILE A 170 -5.54 3.56 14.64
N PRO A 171 -6.33 3.57 13.54
CA PRO A 171 -6.19 2.54 12.50
C PRO A 171 -4.80 2.50 11.88
N PHE A 172 -4.15 3.65 11.67
CA PHE A 172 -2.77 3.66 11.17
C PHE A 172 -1.77 3.03 12.14
N ALA A 173 -1.88 3.27 13.44
CA ALA A 173 -1.02 2.60 14.43
C ALA A 173 -1.21 1.06 14.44
N PHE A 174 -2.45 0.59 14.27
CA PHE A 174 -2.73 -0.84 14.14
C PHE A 174 -2.21 -1.42 12.82
N ALA A 175 -2.32 -0.68 11.71
CA ALA A 175 -1.74 -1.05 10.42
C ALA A 175 -0.21 -1.16 10.51
N LEU A 176 0.46 -0.20 11.14
CA LEU A 176 1.90 -0.22 11.41
C LEU A 176 2.28 -1.46 12.22
N LEU A 177 1.59 -1.71 13.33
CA LEU A 177 1.85 -2.86 14.19
C LEU A 177 1.69 -4.18 13.42
N THR A 178 0.61 -4.30 12.64
CA THR A 178 0.33 -5.48 11.82
C THR A 178 1.47 -5.74 10.82
N ASN A 179 1.91 -4.70 10.11
CA ASN A 179 2.99 -4.78 9.14
C ASN A 179 4.33 -5.16 9.79
N LEU A 180 4.68 -4.56 10.94
CA LEU A 180 5.90 -4.89 11.67
C LEU A 180 5.89 -6.33 12.22
N VAL A 181 4.75 -6.81 12.71
CA VAL A 181 4.59 -8.19 13.18
C VAL A 181 4.72 -9.17 12.01
N LEU A 182 4.00 -8.94 10.90
CA LEU A 182 4.09 -9.78 9.70
C LEU A 182 5.52 -9.81 9.13
N PHE A 183 6.17 -8.66 9.09
CA PHE A 183 7.57 -8.52 8.70
C PHE A 183 8.48 -9.34 9.63
N GLY A 184 8.40 -9.13 10.95
CA GLY A 184 9.23 -9.81 11.94
C GLY A 184 9.06 -11.34 11.92
N LEU A 185 7.83 -11.83 11.78
CA LEU A 185 7.52 -13.26 11.68
C LEU A 185 8.09 -13.88 10.40
N THR A 186 8.03 -13.15 9.28
CA THR A 186 8.56 -13.60 7.99
C THR A 186 10.09 -13.60 8.01
N ALA A 187 10.70 -12.48 8.42
CA ALA A 187 12.14 -12.30 8.48
C ALA A 187 12.79 -13.27 9.49
N GLY A 188 12.23 -13.42 10.68
CA GLY A 188 12.73 -14.33 11.71
C GLY A 188 12.70 -15.80 11.26
N ARG A 189 11.67 -16.21 10.53
CA ARG A 189 11.61 -17.58 9.99
C ARG A 189 12.62 -17.83 8.88
N ILE A 190 12.78 -16.86 7.98
CA ILE A 190 13.81 -16.91 6.92
C ILE A 190 15.20 -16.97 7.56
N TRP A 191 15.46 -16.18 8.61
CA TRP A 191 16.71 -16.21 9.35
C TRP A 191 17.00 -17.58 9.98
N ASN A 192 16.01 -18.19 10.63
CA ASN A 192 16.16 -19.52 11.23
C ASN A 192 16.44 -20.60 10.17
N LYS A 193 15.72 -20.56 9.04
CA LYS A 193 15.96 -21.48 7.91
C LYS A 193 17.33 -21.25 7.27
N ARG A 194 17.77 -19.99 7.15
CA ARG A 194 19.13 -19.62 6.72
C ARG A 194 20.17 -20.23 7.65
N ARG A 195 20.02 -20.09 8.97
CA ARG A 195 20.98 -20.61 9.95
C ARG A 195 21.08 -22.14 9.89
N ALA A 196 19.95 -22.83 9.73
CA ALA A 196 19.92 -24.28 9.54
C ALA A 196 20.52 -24.73 8.19
N ALA A 197 20.26 -24.01 7.10
CA ALA A 197 20.81 -24.31 5.78
C ALA A 197 22.31 -24.01 5.69
N ALA A 198 22.79 -22.95 6.34
CA ALA A 198 24.21 -22.61 6.42
C ALA A 198 25.02 -23.71 7.12
N ALA A 199 24.42 -24.41 8.09
CA ALA A 199 25.03 -25.55 8.75
C ALA A 199 25.13 -26.81 7.86
N LEU A 200 24.39 -26.89 6.74
CA LEU A 200 24.25 -28.11 5.93
C LEU A 200 24.73 -27.99 4.47
N LEU A 201 24.64 -26.81 3.83
CA LEU A 201 24.72 -26.68 2.36
C LEU A 201 25.72 -25.62 1.83
N GLY A 202 26.50 -24.98 2.69
CA GLY A 202 27.54 -24.02 2.27
C GLY A 202 27.02 -22.74 1.57
N ILE A 203 27.94 -22.02 0.91
CA ILE A 203 27.85 -20.59 0.52
C ILE A 203 26.72 -20.28 -0.49
N THR A 204 26.33 -21.23 -1.34
CA THR A 204 25.37 -20.97 -2.44
C THR A 204 23.92 -20.80 -1.95
N ALA A 205 23.51 -21.56 -0.92
CA ALA A 205 22.22 -21.38 -0.27
C ALA A 205 22.14 -20.02 0.47
N HIS A 206 23.27 -19.56 0.99
CA HIS A 206 23.38 -18.32 1.76
C HIS A 206 22.96 -17.09 0.94
N ARG A 207 23.44 -16.96 -0.31
CA ARG A 207 23.19 -15.78 -1.17
C ARG A 207 21.72 -15.62 -1.55
N ARG A 208 20.98 -16.71 -1.73
CA ARG A 208 19.56 -16.67 -2.15
C ARG A 208 18.62 -16.23 -1.02
N TYR A 209 18.95 -16.60 0.23
CA TYR A 209 18.18 -16.17 1.40
C TYR A 209 18.46 -14.72 1.81
N THR A 210 19.70 -14.23 1.67
CA THR A 210 20.03 -12.83 1.99
C THR A 210 19.35 -11.86 1.04
N THR A 211 19.35 -12.11 -0.27
CA THR A 211 18.65 -11.23 -1.24
C THR A 211 17.14 -11.20 -1.02
N THR A 212 16.54 -12.30 -0.55
CA THR A 212 15.09 -12.32 -0.24
C THR A 212 14.80 -11.53 1.04
N LEU A 213 15.63 -11.68 2.06
CA LEU A 213 15.50 -10.97 3.33
C LEU A 213 15.70 -9.46 3.16
N GLU A 214 16.74 -9.05 2.42
CA GLU A 214 17.09 -7.65 2.16
C GLU A 214 15.95 -6.88 1.48
N VAL A 215 15.26 -7.51 0.53
CA VAL A 215 14.17 -6.84 -0.21
C VAL A 215 12.88 -6.76 0.62
N VAL A 216 12.58 -7.81 1.40
CA VAL A 216 11.44 -7.77 2.33
C VAL A 216 11.70 -6.71 3.41
N LEU A 217 12.94 -6.59 3.87
CA LEU A 217 13.39 -5.52 4.77
C LEU A 217 13.20 -4.13 4.15
N GLU A 218 13.73 -3.92 2.94
CA GLU A 218 13.69 -2.63 2.26
C GLU A 218 12.25 -2.14 2.04
N SER A 219 11.38 -3.03 1.54
CA SER A 219 9.98 -2.72 1.26
C SER A 219 9.15 -2.47 2.52
N SER A 220 9.23 -3.32 3.54
CA SER A 220 8.46 -3.15 4.78
C SER A 220 8.94 -1.96 5.62
N LEU A 221 10.23 -1.62 5.59
CA LEU A 221 10.76 -0.46 6.29
C LEU A 221 10.27 0.85 5.66
N LEU A 222 10.21 0.93 4.32
CA LEU A 222 9.68 2.11 3.63
C LEU A 222 8.23 2.41 4.05
N TYR A 223 7.38 1.37 4.12
CA TYR A 223 6.01 1.54 4.58
C TYR A 223 5.94 2.01 6.04
N ALA A 224 6.70 1.38 6.93
CA ALA A 224 6.74 1.77 8.34
C ALA A 224 7.21 3.22 8.53
N ILE A 225 8.23 3.65 7.77
CA ILE A 225 8.72 5.03 7.81
C ILE A 225 7.64 6.00 7.33
N CYS A 226 7.01 5.74 6.19
CA CYS A 226 5.96 6.60 5.65
C CYS A 226 4.76 6.71 6.60
N ASP A 227 4.38 5.60 7.22
CA ASP A 227 3.26 5.55 8.17
C ASP A 227 3.58 6.31 9.47
N ILE A 228 4.79 6.13 10.03
CA ILE A 228 5.27 6.91 11.19
C ILE A 228 5.29 8.41 10.86
N LEU A 229 5.82 8.79 9.68
CA LEU A 229 5.85 10.18 9.23
C LEU A 229 4.44 10.75 9.12
N TYR A 230 3.50 10.01 8.53
CA TYR A 230 2.10 10.41 8.44
C TYR A 230 1.47 10.61 9.81
N ILE A 231 1.56 9.64 10.71
CA ILE A 231 1.02 9.74 12.08
C ILE A 231 1.64 10.93 12.83
N SER A 232 2.96 11.13 12.70
CA SER A 232 3.68 12.22 13.37
C SER A 232 3.30 13.61 12.85
N SER A 233 2.88 13.70 11.59
CA SER A 233 2.44 14.97 10.99
C SER A 233 1.10 15.46 11.54
N ILE A 234 0.29 14.55 12.11
CA ILE A 234 -1.01 14.87 12.70
C ILE A 234 -0.81 15.48 14.09
N THR A 235 -0.66 16.80 14.12
CA THR A 235 -0.56 17.60 15.34
C THR A 235 -1.72 18.60 15.43
N LYS A 236 -2.17 18.92 16.64
CA LYS A 236 -3.26 19.92 16.86
C LYS A 236 -2.89 21.33 16.36
N SER A 237 -1.61 21.58 16.15
CA SER A 237 -1.03 22.88 15.78
C SER A 237 -0.86 23.07 14.28
N VAL A 238 -0.92 22.00 13.48
CA VAL A 238 -0.81 22.07 12.02
C VAL A 238 -2.21 22.01 11.43
N PRO A 239 -2.60 22.95 10.54
CA PRO A 239 -3.91 22.91 9.93
C PRO A 239 -4.14 21.56 9.23
N PRO A 240 -5.38 21.02 9.25
CA PRO A 240 -5.73 19.66 8.78
C PRO A 240 -5.48 19.36 7.28
N PHE A 241 -4.69 20.18 6.60
CA PHE A 241 -4.40 20.13 5.16
C PHE A 241 -2.94 20.48 4.83
N GLY A 242 -2.01 20.32 5.76
CA GLY A 242 -0.59 20.59 5.50
C GLY A 242 -0.07 19.82 4.28
N ALA A 243 0.67 20.50 3.39
CA ALA A 243 1.18 19.91 2.15
C ALA A 243 1.94 18.59 2.39
N PHE A 244 2.73 18.51 3.47
CA PHE A 244 3.44 17.29 3.86
C PHE A 244 2.48 16.12 4.15
N GLN A 245 1.44 16.34 4.94
CA GLN A 245 0.45 15.31 5.28
C GLN A 245 -0.28 14.80 4.02
N ASN A 246 -0.63 15.72 3.10
CA ASN A 246 -1.27 15.39 1.83
C ASN A 246 -0.37 14.53 0.93
N ILE A 247 0.92 14.87 0.84
CA ILE A 247 1.91 14.08 0.09
C ILE A 247 2.05 12.68 0.70
N CYS A 248 2.14 12.59 2.03
CA CYS A 248 2.23 11.31 2.73
C CYS A 248 0.99 10.45 2.48
N TRP A 249 -0.22 11.00 2.59
CA TRP A 249 -1.46 10.28 2.32
C TRP A 249 -1.52 9.75 0.88
N GLY A 250 -1.30 10.62 -0.12
CA GLY A 250 -1.31 10.22 -1.53
C GLY A 250 -0.26 9.15 -1.85
N SER A 251 0.89 9.21 -1.19
CA SER A 251 1.96 8.21 -1.35
C SER A 251 1.62 6.88 -0.68
N LEU A 252 1.10 6.92 0.56
CA LEU A 252 0.73 5.72 1.32
C LEU A 252 -0.33 4.89 0.61
N ALA A 253 -1.32 5.54 -0.02
CA ALA A 253 -2.37 4.89 -0.78
C ALA A 253 -1.80 3.91 -1.82
N GLN A 254 -0.76 4.32 -2.54
CA GLN A 254 -0.11 3.51 -3.56
C GLN A 254 0.98 2.58 -3.00
N LEU A 255 1.65 2.97 -1.92
CA LEU A 255 2.66 2.12 -1.26
C LEU A 255 2.07 0.78 -0.82
N VAL A 256 0.84 0.76 -0.30
CA VAL A 256 0.11 -0.49 0.04
C VAL A 256 0.09 -1.48 -1.14
N ASN A 257 0.07 -0.99 -2.38
CA ASN A 257 0.07 -1.82 -3.58
C ASN A 257 1.48 -2.20 -4.06
N ILE A 258 2.45 -1.29 -3.89
CA ILE A 258 3.83 -1.49 -4.36
C ILE A 258 4.53 -2.62 -3.58
N LEU A 259 4.37 -2.69 -2.25
CA LEU A 259 5.09 -3.70 -1.47
C LEU A 259 4.70 -5.13 -1.87
N PRO A 260 3.40 -5.51 -1.91
CA PRO A 260 3.01 -6.83 -2.37
C PRO A 260 3.57 -7.17 -3.76
N MET A 261 3.58 -6.20 -4.69
CA MET A 261 4.13 -6.38 -6.05
C MET A 261 5.63 -6.63 -6.05
N MET A 262 6.42 -5.89 -5.27
CA MET A 262 7.86 -6.13 -5.16
C MET A 262 8.15 -7.57 -4.71
N ILE A 263 7.36 -8.11 -3.79
CA ILE A 263 7.54 -9.47 -3.31
C ILE A 263 7.03 -10.49 -4.36
N VAL A 264 6.01 -10.16 -5.16
CA VAL A 264 5.59 -10.99 -6.32
C VAL A 264 6.73 -11.09 -7.34
N VAL A 265 7.29 -9.95 -7.77
CA VAL A 265 8.40 -9.87 -8.73
C VAL A 265 9.56 -10.75 -8.28
N ARG A 266 9.96 -10.64 -7.01
CA ARG A 266 11.08 -11.42 -6.46
C ARG A 266 10.81 -12.92 -6.42
N VAL A 267 9.60 -13.33 -6.02
CA VAL A 267 9.22 -14.76 -6.04
C VAL A 267 9.23 -15.30 -7.46
N ALA A 268 8.83 -14.50 -8.45
CA ALA A 268 8.87 -14.89 -9.85
C ALA A 268 10.32 -15.00 -10.38
N LEU A 269 11.19 -14.02 -10.08
CA LEU A 269 12.62 -14.03 -10.44
C LEU A 269 13.39 -15.17 -9.76
N ALA A 270 13.09 -15.47 -8.50
CA ALA A 270 13.73 -16.56 -7.79
C ALA A 270 13.46 -17.93 -8.45
N ARG A 271 12.42 -18.04 -9.28
CA ARG A 271 12.03 -19.29 -9.95
C ARG A 271 12.44 -19.37 -11.42
N THR A 272 12.97 -18.29 -12.01
CA THR A 272 13.55 -18.36 -13.35
C THR A 272 14.94 -19.02 -13.29
N PRO A 273 15.18 -20.12 -14.03
CA PRO A 273 16.51 -20.74 -14.09
C PRO A 273 17.52 -19.76 -14.72
N PRO A 274 18.79 -19.78 -14.29
CA PRO A 274 19.82 -18.93 -14.87
C PRO A 274 19.98 -19.23 -16.37
N PRO A 275 20.30 -18.22 -17.20
CA PRO A 275 20.55 -18.44 -18.62
C PRO A 275 21.68 -19.46 -18.83
N ALA A 276 21.51 -20.34 -19.82
CA ALA A 276 22.41 -21.47 -20.09
C ALA A 276 23.89 -21.08 -20.30
N SER A 277 24.17 -19.81 -20.60
CA SER A 277 25.52 -19.26 -20.77
C SER A 277 26.37 -19.21 -19.50
N THR A 278 25.78 -19.32 -18.31
CA THR A 278 26.53 -19.30 -17.04
C THR A 278 26.97 -20.69 -16.58
N VAL A 279 26.38 -21.75 -17.13
CA VAL A 279 26.74 -23.14 -16.79
C VAL A 279 27.97 -23.61 -17.58
N SER A 280 28.18 -23.09 -18.79
CA SER A 280 29.31 -23.48 -19.64
C SER A 280 30.66 -22.94 -19.18
N THR A 281 30.71 -21.87 -18.39
CA THR A 281 31.97 -21.30 -17.89
C THR A 281 32.49 -22.06 -16.66
N SER A 282 31.60 -22.60 -15.81
CA SER A 282 32.01 -23.37 -14.64
C SER A 282 32.54 -24.78 -14.97
N TYR A 283 32.28 -25.29 -16.18
CA TYR A 283 32.80 -26.58 -16.64
C TYR A 283 34.14 -26.48 -17.38
N LYS A 284 34.59 -25.27 -17.74
CA LYS A 284 35.87 -25.06 -18.44
C LYS A 284 37.04 -24.70 -17.52
N GLU A 285 36.81 -24.53 -16.23
CA GLU A 285 37.88 -24.28 -15.23
C GLU A 285 38.20 -25.51 -14.36
N VAL A 286 37.61 -26.69 -14.65
CA VAL A 286 37.82 -27.93 -13.88
C VAL A 286 38.27 -29.11 -14.77
N VAL A 287 38.78 -28.83 -15.97
CA VAL A 287 39.43 -29.85 -16.82
C VAL A 287 40.77 -29.33 -17.30
#